data_AF-A0A3R7E3H3-F1
#
_entry.id   AF-A0A3R7E3H3-F1
#
_cell.length_a   1.000
_cell.length_b   1.000
_cell.length_c   1.000
_cell.angle_alpha   90.00
_cell.angle_beta   90.00
_cell.angle_gamma   90.00
#
_symmetry.space_group_name_H-M   'P 1'
#
loop_
_entity.id
_entity.type
_entity.pdbx_description
1 polymer ?
#
loop_
_entity_poly.entity_id
_entity_poly.type
_entity_poly.pdbx_seq_one_letter_code
_entity_poly.pdbx_strand_id
1 'polypeptide(L)'
;MIEDYSLSINRFEGLLQKITASTTSGILFERLPPSEIWERSETDVTSLQNLVQKLNDYMVTLKPERAPTIEKHTQATLQPLNNFREILFRKSGDPEANSKLALDELRRAVMEGSKMLDLAKEIKDDPSESIVTILKLKEVYDAKEYLSAIPVPEATHVRFVRLKRDIDGLKLSIANLERTLEELRRSLNSVVEEISKYKPLPSEKPEENTGPEPTLVSEEKE
;
A
#
# COMPACT_ATOMS: atom_id res chain seq x y z
N MET A 1 8.29 -8.78 2.75
CA MET A 1 8.81 -7.82 1.76
C MET A 1 9.76 -6.78 2.36
N ILE A 2 9.31 -5.89 3.26
CA ILE A 2 10.19 -4.87 3.88
C ILE A 2 11.29 -5.54 4.76
N GLU A 3 10.94 -6.61 5.45
CA GLU A 3 11.91 -7.42 6.21
C GLU A 3 12.93 -8.10 5.28
N ASP A 4 12.48 -8.71 4.18
CA ASP A 4 13.36 -9.34 3.18
C ASP A 4 14.32 -8.34 2.52
N TYR A 5 13.83 -7.12 2.29
CA TYR A 5 14.64 -6.01 1.79
C TYR A 5 15.72 -5.61 2.81
N SER A 6 15.34 -5.46 4.09
CA SER A 6 16.28 -5.16 5.18
C SER A 6 17.35 -6.24 5.35
N LEU A 7 16.97 -7.52 5.25
CA LEU A 7 17.92 -8.64 5.27
C LEU A 7 18.86 -8.59 4.06
N SER A 8 18.35 -8.20 2.89
CA SER A 8 19.16 -8.09 1.67
C SER A 8 20.17 -6.94 1.76
N ILE A 9 19.79 -5.79 2.35
CA ILE A 9 20.70 -4.67 2.66
C ILE A 9 21.84 -5.14 3.58
N ASN A 10 21.52 -5.81 4.68
CA ASN A 10 22.53 -6.28 5.63
C ASN A 10 23.51 -7.28 5.00
N ARG A 11 22.99 -8.20 4.16
CA ARG A 11 23.83 -9.16 3.41
C ARG A 11 24.74 -8.46 2.42
N PHE A 12 24.21 -7.46 1.72
CA PHE A 12 24.98 -6.67 0.76
C PHE A 12 26.09 -5.88 1.45
N GLU A 13 25.79 -5.21 2.56
CA GLU A 13 26.78 -4.50 3.38
C GLU A 13 27.88 -5.43 3.90
N GLY A 14 27.51 -6.58 4.47
CA GLY A 14 28.50 -7.57 4.95
C GLY A 14 29.38 -8.10 3.83
N LEU A 15 28.84 -8.27 2.62
CA LEU A 15 29.58 -8.76 1.46
C LEU A 15 30.52 -7.69 0.88
N LEU A 16 30.09 -6.42 0.83
CA LEU A 16 30.98 -5.30 0.49
C LEU A 16 32.16 -5.23 1.46
N GLN A 17 31.91 -5.28 2.77
CA GLN A 17 32.96 -5.27 3.80
C GLN A 17 33.91 -6.45 3.66
N LYS A 18 33.40 -7.65 3.37
CA LYS A 18 34.21 -8.85 3.12
C LYS A 18 35.14 -8.67 1.92
N ILE A 19 34.62 -8.16 0.80
CA ILE A 19 35.41 -7.91 -0.42
C ILE A 19 36.43 -6.78 -0.17
N THR A 20 36.06 -5.72 0.55
CA THR A 20 37.02 -4.68 0.95
C THR A 20 38.14 -5.30 1.78
N ALA A 21 37.83 -6.09 2.80
CA ALA A 21 38.83 -6.72 3.66
C ALA A 21 39.77 -7.65 2.88
N SER A 22 39.25 -8.44 1.94
CA SER A 22 40.07 -9.33 1.09
C SER A 22 40.95 -8.54 0.12
N THR A 23 40.44 -7.44 -0.42
CA THR A 23 41.17 -6.57 -1.37
C THR A 23 42.24 -5.72 -0.66
N THR A 24 41.95 -5.20 0.54
CA THR A 24 42.88 -4.41 1.35
C THR A 24 43.96 -5.26 2.00
N SER A 25 43.65 -6.49 2.40
CA SER A 25 44.66 -7.48 2.84
C SER A 25 45.50 -8.03 1.67
N GLY A 26 45.14 -7.65 0.43
CA GLY A 26 45.62 -8.21 -0.83
C GLY A 26 46.96 -7.72 -1.34
N ILE A 27 47.91 -7.34 -0.48
CA ILE A 27 49.33 -7.18 -0.88
C ILE A 27 49.88 -8.48 -1.51
N LEU A 28 49.19 -9.62 -1.31
CA LEU A 28 49.44 -10.89 -1.99
C LEU A 28 48.61 -11.11 -3.27
N PHE A 29 47.41 -10.53 -3.42
CA PHE A 29 46.53 -10.72 -4.60
C PHE A 29 47.11 -10.11 -5.87
N GLU A 30 47.86 -9.01 -5.77
CA GLU A 30 48.49 -8.36 -6.93
C GLU A 30 49.61 -9.20 -7.57
N ARG A 31 50.08 -10.26 -6.89
CA ARG A 31 51.09 -11.20 -7.38
C ARG A 31 50.51 -12.54 -7.82
N LEU A 32 49.20 -12.74 -7.68
CA LEU A 32 48.55 -13.99 -8.06
C LEU A 32 48.22 -14.00 -9.55
N PRO A 33 48.29 -15.18 -10.19
CA PRO A 33 47.83 -15.34 -11.56
C PRO A 33 46.31 -15.12 -11.64
N PRO A 34 45.79 -14.60 -12.78
CA PRO A 34 44.37 -14.28 -12.93
C PRO A 34 43.39 -15.42 -12.58
N SER A 35 43.78 -16.67 -12.81
CA SER A 35 42.97 -17.86 -12.49
C SER A 35 42.76 -18.04 -10.99
N GLU A 36 43.80 -17.82 -10.18
CA GLU A 36 43.71 -17.94 -8.72
C GLU A 36 42.94 -16.78 -8.10
N ILE A 37 43.03 -15.59 -8.71
CA ILE A 37 42.22 -14.43 -8.31
C ILE A 37 40.74 -14.75 -8.53
N TRP A 38 40.39 -15.31 -9.70
CA TRP A 38 39.01 -15.69 -9.98
C TRP A 38 38.50 -16.75 -9.02
N GLU A 39 39.23 -17.87 -8.82
CA GLU A 39 38.79 -18.96 -7.95
C GLU A 39 38.46 -18.50 -6.51
N ARG A 40 39.25 -17.55 -5.99
CA ARG A 40 39.03 -17.00 -4.63
C ARG A 40 37.93 -15.95 -4.55
N SER A 41 37.63 -15.26 -5.65
CA SER A 41 36.68 -14.14 -5.67
C SER A 41 35.34 -14.48 -6.32
N GLU A 42 35.24 -15.55 -7.10
CA GLU A 42 34.08 -15.92 -7.91
C GLU A 42 32.80 -15.99 -7.08
N THR A 43 32.86 -16.65 -5.92
CA THR A 43 31.69 -16.82 -5.05
C THR A 43 31.19 -15.47 -4.53
N ASP A 44 32.10 -14.61 -4.10
CA ASP A 44 31.77 -13.30 -3.52
C ASP A 44 31.29 -12.33 -4.61
N VAL A 45 31.97 -12.28 -5.77
CA VAL A 45 31.59 -11.45 -6.92
C VAL A 45 30.24 -11.86 -7.49
N THR A 46 29.99 -13.16 -7.67
CA THR A 46 28.69 -13.67 -8.15
C THR A 46 27.58 -13.35 -7.15
N SER A 47 27.85 -13.52 -5.84
CA SER A 47 26.89 -13.17 -4.79
C SER A 47 26.61 -11.68 -4.76
N LEU A 48 27.63 -10.83 -4.98
CA LEU A 48 27.47 -9.38 -5.08
C LEU A 48 26.57 -9.01 -6.25
N GLN A 49 26.81 -9.56 -7.44
CA GLN A 49 25.99 -9.31 -8.63
C GLN A 49 24.52 -9.67 -8.40
N ASN A 50 24.27 -10.85 -7.81
CA ASN A 50 22.92 -11.29 -7.49
C ASN A 50 22.23 -10.37 -6.47
N LEU A 51 22.96 -9.90 -5.45
CA LEU A 51 22.43 -8.98 -4.45
C LEU A 51 22.15 -7.59 -5.04
N VAL A 52 23.01 -7.09 -5.93
CA VAL A 52 22.80 -5.82 -6.65
C VAL A 52 21.49 -5.90 -7.44
N GLN A 53 21.28 -6.98 -8.21
CA GLN A 53 20.04 -7.16 -8.97
C GLN A 53 18.82 -7.26 -8.04
N LYS A 54 18.92 -8.04 -6.96
CA LYS A 54 17.83 -8.19 -6.00
C LYS A 54 17.47 -6.88 -5.31
N LEU A 55 18.47 -6.07 -4.94
CA LEU A 55 18.25 -4.76 -4.33
C LEU A 55 17.64 -3.78 -5.34
N ASN A 56 18.06 -3.82 -6.60
CA ASN A 56 17.43 -3.04 -7.67
C ASN A 56 15.92 -3.31 -7.75
N ASP A 57 15.53 -4.58 -7.78
CA ASP A 57 14.12 -4.98 -7.89
C ASP A 57 13.29 -4.48 -6.69
N TYR A 58 13.83 -4.60 -5.47
CA TYR A 58 13.18 -4.05 -4.28
C TYR A 58 13.09 -2.52 -4.31
N MET A 59 14.19 -1.83 -4.64
CA MET A 59 14.25 -0.37 -4.64
C MET A 59 13.28 0.22 -5.66
N VAL A 60 13.22 -0.31 -6.88
CA VAL A 60 12.29 0.16 -7.91
C VAL A 60 10.84 -0.09 -7.49
N THR A 61 10.57 -1.19 -6.77
CA THR A 61 9.22 -1.46 -6.27
C THR A 61 8.83 -0.55 -5.11
N LEU A 62 9.77 -0.25 -4.20
CA LEU A 62 9.51 0.56 -3.00
C LEU A 62 9.53 2.06 -3.26
N LYS A 63 10.32 2.52 -4.24
CA LYS A 63 10.47 3.94 -4.61
C LYS A 63 10.60 4.11 -6.12
N PRO A 64 9.53 3.83 -6.89
CA PRO A 64 9.55 3.89 -8.35
C PRO A 64 9.85 5.29 -8.89
N GLU A 65 9.61 6.35 -8.11
CA GLU A 65 9.89 7.74 -8.48
C GLU A 65 11.39 7.98 -8.70
N ARG A 66 12.24 7.15 -8.07
CA ARG A 66 13.70 7.20 -8.21
C ARG A 66 14.27 6.12 -9.13
N ALA A 67 13.43 5.37 -9.86
CA ALA A 67 13.85 4.32 -10.79
C ALA A 67 15.07 4.68 -11.66
N PRO A 68 15.12 5.83 -12.37
CA PRO A 68 16.29 6.16 -13.20
C PRO A 68 17.59 6.36 -12.39
N THR A 69 17.47 6.83 -11.15
CA THR A 69 18.62 6.97 -10.25
C THR A 69 19.07 5.60 -9.74
N ILE A 70 18.12 4.75 -9.36
CA ILE A 70 18.39 3.38 -8.90
C ILE A 70 19.11 2.59 -10.00
N GLU A 71 18.57 2.59 -11.22
CA GLU A 71 19.16 1.91 -12.38
C GLU A 71 20.59 2.39 -12.66
N LYS A 72 20.84 3.71 -12.57
CA LYS A 72 22.18 4.27 -12.73
C LYS A 72 23.16 3.73 -11.70
N HIS A 73 22.78 3.64 -10.42
CA HIS A 73 23.65 3.09 -9.37
C HIS A 73 23.85 1.58 -9.51
N THR A 74 22.81 0.85 -9.91
CA THR A 74 22.88 -0.58 -10.24
C THR A 74 23.88 -0.81 -11.37
N GLN A 75 23.76 -0.07 -12.48
CA GLN A 75 24.67 -0.16 -13.62
C GLN A 75 26.10 0.21 -13.24
N ALA A 76 26.28 1.30 -12.48
CA ALA A 76 27.60 1.74 -12.00
C ALA A 76 28.29 0.70 -11.11
N THR A 77 27.52 -0.16 -10.43
CA THR A 77 28.05 -1.26 -9.61
C THR A 77 28.31 -2.52 -10.45
N LEU A 78 27.40 -2.90 -11.36
CA LEU A 78 27.52 -4.11 -12.17
C LEU A 78 28.61 -4.01 -13.25
N GLN A 79 28.78 -2.84 -13.86
CA GLN A 79 29.71 -2.68 -14.97
C GLN A 79 31.17 -2.94 -14.56
N PRO A 80 31.70 -2.41 -13.45
CA PRO A 80 33.04 -2.76 -12.98
C PRO A 80 33.19 -4.24 -12.59
N LEU A 81 32.14 -4.90 -12.08
CA LEU A 81 32.17 -6.35 -11.79
C LEU A 81 32.28 -7.19 -13.07
N ASN A 82 31.59 -6.78 -14.14
CA ASN A 82 31.72 -7.43 -15.44
C ASN A 82 33.11 -7.20 -16.04
N ASN A 83 33.62 -5.96 -15.98
CA ASN A 83 34.98 -5.63 -16.41
C ASN A 83 36.04 -6.44 -15.65
N PHE A 84 35.89 -6.59 -14.33
CA PHE A 84 36.77 -7.41 -13.50
C PHE A 84 36.90 -8.83 -14.08
N ARG A 85 35.77 -9.48 -14.36
CA ARG A 85 35.75 -10.82 -14.96
C ARG A 85 36.40 -10.81 -16.34
N GLU A 86 36.03 -9.89 -17.22
CA GLU A 86 36.57 -9.81 -18.58
C GLU A 86 38.09 -9.61 -18.62
N ILE A 87 38.62 -8.76 -17.74
CA ILE A 87 40.06 -8.48 -17.67
C ILE A 87 40.83 -9.72 -17.19
N LEU A 88 40.31 -10.46 -16.21
CA LEU A 88 40.94 -11.69 -15.72
C LEU A 88 41.05 -12.79 -16.79
N PHE A 89 40.06 -12.90 -17.68
CA PHE A 89 40.06 -13.88 -18.77
C PHE A 89 40.69 -13.38 -20.07
N ARG A 90 41.14 -12.12 -20.12
CA ARG A 90 41.78 -11.55 -21.29
C ARG A 90 43.16 -12.18 -21.50
N LYS A 91 43.37 -12.79 -22.68
CA LYS A 91 44.70 -13.26 -23.10
C LYS A 91 45.58 -12.05 -23.40
N SER A 92 46.55 -11.76 -22.54
CA SER A 92 47.57 -10.71 -22.76
C SER A 92 48.98 -11.30 -22.60
N GLY A 93 49.99 -10.58 -23.10
CA GLY A 93 51.40 -10.91 -22.88
C GLY A 93 51.91 -10.56 -21.48
N ASP A 94 51.11 -9.86 -20.67
CA ASP A 94 51.43 -9.46 -19.30
C ASP A 94 50.22 -9.76 -18.37
N PRO A 95 50.16 -10.99 -17.81
CA PRO A 95 49.09 -11.40 -16.92
C PRO A 95 49.06 -10.63 -15.59
N GLU A 96 50.19 -10.13 -15.10
CA GLU A 96 50.26 -9.37 -13.84
C GLU A 96 49.63 -7.99 -13.97
N ALA A 97 49.81 -7.33 -15.12
CA ALA A 97 49.11 -6.08 -15.42
C ALA A 97 47.59 -6.27 -15.47
N ASN A 98 47.10 -7.39 -16.02
CA ASN A 98 45.67 -7.72 -16.01
C ASN A 98 45.15 -7.95 -14.58
N SER A 99 45.90 -8.66 -13.73
CA SER A 99 45.54 -8.86 -12.32
C SER A 99 45.35 -7.53 -11.59
N LYS A 100 46.27 -6.57 -11.76
CA LYS A 100 46.16 -5.23 -11.13
C LYS A 100 44.95 -4.45 -11.65
N LEU A 101 44.77 -4.38 -12.97
CA LEU A 101 43.64 -3.69 -13.59
C LEU A 101 42.29 -4.30 -13.15
N ALA A 102 42.20 -5.62 -13.06
CA ALA A 102 41.01 -6.29 -12.57
C ALA A 102 40.72 -5.88 -11.12
N LEU A 103 41.71 -5.96 -10.22
CA LEU A 103 41.54 -5.57 -8.82
C LEU A 103 41.10 -4.10 -8.68
N ASP A 104 41.54 -3.20 -9.55
CA ASP A 104 41.07 -1.81 -9.59
C ASP A 104 39.59 -1.69 -9.98
N GLU A 105 39.12 -2.48 -10.95
CA GLU A 105 37.68 -2.56 -11.28
C GLU A 105 36.86 -3.15 -10.11
N LEU A 106 37.40 -4.13 -9.38
CA LEU A 106 36.75 -4.67 -8.18
C LEU A 106 36.66 -3.63 -7.06
N ARG A 107 37.72 -2.85 -6.83
CA ARG A 107 37.72 -1.72 -5.89
C ARG A 107 36.68 -0.67 -6.29
N ARG A 108 36.58 -0.37 -7.58
CA ARG A 108 35.55 0.54 -8.11
C ARG A 108 34.14 -0.01 -7.90
N ALA A 109 33.89 -1.29 -8.16
CA ALA A 109 32.61 -1.94 -7.91
C ALA A 109 32.18 -1.80 -6.45
N VAL A 110 33.09 -2.04 -5.51
CA VAL A 110 32.82 -1.90 -4.08
C VAL A 110 32.48 -0.46 -3.70
N MET A 111 33.20 0.52 -4.26
CA MET A 111 32.94 1.94 -4.02
C MET A 111 31.56 2.38 -4.53
N GLU A 112 31.20 1.99 -5.75
CA GLU A 112 29.86 2.26 -6.31
C GLU A 112 28.78 1.48 -5.56
N GLY A 113 29.09 0.25 -5.14
CA GLY A 113 28.23 -0.57 -4.29
C GLY A 113 27.91 0.10 -2.95
N SER A 114 28.88 0.77 -2.31
CA SER A 114 28.62 1.56 -1.09
C SER A 114 27.65 2.71 -1.33
N LYS A 115 27.76 3.43 -2.47
CA LYS A 115 26.78 4.48 -2.82
C LYS A 115 25.39 3.91 -3.06
N MET A 116 25.31 2.72 -3.69
CA MET A 116 24.06 2.00 -3.86
C MET A 116 23.47 1.54 -2.52
N LEU A 117 24.31 1.14 -1.56
CA LEU A 117 23.90 0.78 -0.20
C LEU A 117 23.29 1.98 0.52
N ASP A 118 23.90 3.16 0.41
CA ASP A 118 23.36 4.40 1.01
C ASP A 118 21.98 4.72 0.42
N LEU A 119 21.83 4.62 -0.90
CA LEU A 119 20.54 4.78 -1.58
C LEU A 119 19.51 3.74 -1.10
N ALA A 120 19.93 2.48 -0.92
CA ALA A 120 19.06 1.43 -0.45
C ALA A 120 18.56 1.68 0.98
N LYS A 121 19.44 2.18 1.86
CA LYS A 121 19.09 2.60 3.23
C LYS A 121 18.13 3.78 3.22
N GLU A 122 18.38 4.79 2.39
CA GLU A 122 17.47 5.94 2.22
C GLU A 122 16.07 5.51 1.78
N ILE A 123 15.97 4.59 0.80
CA ILE A 123 14.67 4.06 0.33
C ILE A 123 13.98 3.22 1.40
N LYS A 124 14.73 2.52 2.25
CA LYS A 124 14.17 1.77 3.38
C LYS A 124 13.54 2.71 4.41
N ASP A 125 14.22 3.82 4.71
CA ASP A 125 13.79 4.77 5.73
C ASP A 125 12.66 5.67 5.22
N ASP A 126 12.64 5.97 3.92
CA ASP A 126 11.62 6.77 3.25
C ASP A 126 11.10 6.07 1.97
N PRO A 127 10.29 5.01 2.09
CA PRO A 127 9.63 4.39 0.95
C PRO A 127 8.50 5.28 0.39
N SER A 128 8.07 5.06 -0.86
CA SER A 128 6.96 5.80 -1.45
C SER A 128 5.67 5.65 -0.63
N GLU A 129 5.06 6.76 -0.23
CA GLU A 129 3.80 6.77 0.55
C GLU A 129 2.68 6.00 -0.15
N SER A 130 2.62 6.13 -1.48
CA SER A 130 1.63 5.44 -2.31
C SER A 130 1.82 3.92 -2.26
N ILE A 131 3.07 3.45 -2.36
CA ILE A 131 3.43 2.03 -2.28
C ILE A 131 3.16 1.48 -0.87
N VAL A 132 3.52 2.22 0.18
CA VAL A 132 3.22 1.83 1.57
C VAL A 132 1.72 1.66 1.77
N THR A 133 0.92 2.58 1.22
CA THR A 133 -0.55 2.50 1.30
C THR A 133 -1.08 1.26 0.56
N ILE A 134 -0.56 0.99 -0.64
CA ILE A 134 -0.92 -0.21 -1.43
C ILE A 134 -0.56 -1.49 -0.67
N LEU A 135 0.63 -1.57 -0.08
CA LEU A 135 1.08 -2.74 0.70
C LEU A 135 0.18 -2.97 1.93
N LYS A 136 -0.18 -1.91 2.66
CA LYS A 136 -1.11 -2.00 3.80
C LYS A 136 -2.50 -2.46 3.35
N LEU A 137 -3.01 -1.93 2.24
CA LEU A 137 -4.30 -2.35 1.69
C LEU A 137 -4.28 -3.83 1.28
N LYS A 138 -3.17 -4.29 0.70
CA LYS A 138 -2.96 -5.70 0.38
C LYS A 138 -2.96 -6.55 1.65
N GLU A 139 -2.22 -6.16 2.69
CA GLU A 139 -2.20 -6.89 3.97
C GLU A 139 -3.60 -7.00 4.59
N VAL A 140 -4.39 -5.92 4.55
CA VAL A 140 -5.78 -5.92 5.03
C VAL A 140 -6.66 -6.84 4.16
N TYR A 141 -6.46 -6.85 2.85
CA TYR A 141 -7.20 -7.71 1.94
C TYR A 141 -6.85 -9.18 2.17
N ASP A 142 -5.56 -9.52 2.22
CA ASP A 142 -5.06 -10.86 2.52
C ASP A 142 -5.65 -11.33 3.86
N ALA A 143 -5.62 -10.49 4.91
CA ALA A 143 -6.21 -10.82 6.22
C ALA A 143 -7.73 -11.07 6.15
N LYS A 144 -8.48 -10.31 5.35
CA LYS A 144 -9.92 -10.56 5.13
C LYS A 144 -10.18 -11.89 4.43
N GLU A 145 -9.35 -12.24 3.46
CA GLU A 145 -9.40 -13.53 2.78
C GLU A 145 -9.08 -14.68 3.75
N TYR A 146 -8.00 -14.56 4.54
CA TYR A 146 -7.66 -15.52 5.59
C TYR A 146 -8.80 -15.72 6.59
N LEU A 147 -9.42 -14.66 7.09
CA LEU A 147 -10.55 -14.76 8.03
C LEU A 147 -11.77 -15.46 7.41
N SER A 148 -12.00 -15.26 6.11
CA SER A 148 -13.09 -15.93 5.39
C SER A 148 -12.83 -17.42 5.13
N ALA A 149 -11.56 -17.84 5.15
CA ALA A 149 -11.13 -19.22 4.91
C ALA A 149 -11.06 -20.08 6.19
N ILE A 150 -11.22 -19.49 7.38
CA ILE A 150 -11.20 -20.25 8.65
C ILE A 150 -12.48 -21.12 8.72
N PRO A 151 -12.35 -22.46 8.76
CA PRO A 151 -13.49 -23.34 8.93
C PRO A 151 -14.12 -23.07 10.30
N VAL A 152 -15.37 -22.62 10.30
CA VAL A 152 -16.12 -22.42 11.53
C VAL A 152 -16.64 -23.78 12.02
N PRO A 153 -16.58 -24.09 13.33
CA PRO A 153 -17.20 -25.30 13.86
C PRO A 153 -18.66 -25.42 13.40
N GLU A 154 -19.09 -26.64 13.08
CA GLU A 154 -20.40 -26.88 12.44
C GLU A 154 -21.57 -26.30 13.26
N ALA A 155 -21.48 -26.36 14.58
CA ALA A 155 -22.44 -25.72 15.49
C ALA A 155 -22.55 -24.19 15.29
N THR A 156 -21.44 -23.52 14.97
CA THR A 156 -21.40 -22.08 14.69
C THR A 156 -21.89 -21.77 13.28
N HIS A 157 -21.55 -22.61 12.30
CA HIS A 157 -22.06 -22.48 10.93
C HIS A 157 -23.58 -22.58 10.88
N VAL A 158 -24.18 -23.57 11.56
CA VAL A 158 -25.64 -23.73 11.66
C VAL A 158 -26.30 -22.49 12.29
N ARG A 159 -25.67 -21.89 13.31
CA ARG A 159 -26.16 -20.63 13.91
C ARG A 159 -26.13 -19.47 12.92
N PHE A 160 -25.08 -19.35 12.11
CA PHE A 160 -25.00 -18.31 11.08
C PHE A 160 -26.02 -18.51 9.96
N VAL A 161 -26.26 -19.75 9.52
CA VAL A 161 -27.30 -20.06 8.53
C VAL A 161 -28.69 -19.71 9.09
N ARG A 162 -28.95 -20.02 10.35
CA ARG A 162 -30.19 -19.63 11.03
C ARG A 162 -30.34 -18.12 11.11
N LEU A 163 -29.29 -17.41 11.56
CA LEU A 163 -29.29 -15.96 11.66
C LEU A 163 -29.56 -15.29 10.30
N LYS A 164 -28.96 -15.81 9.23
CA LYS A 164 -29.22 -15.32 7.86
C LYS A 164 -30.70 -15.46 7.49
N ARG A 165 -31.30 -16.63 7.75
CA ARG A 165 -32.73 -16.87 7.50
C ARG A 165 -33.61 -15.91 8.31
N ASP A 166 -33.26 -15.67 9.58
CA ASP A 166 -34.00 -14.75 10.46
C ASP A 166 -33.91 -13.31 9.94
N ILE A 167 -32.74 -12.88 9.45
CA ILE A 167 -32.54 -11.56 8.81
C ILE A 167 -33.39 -11.42 7.55
N ASP A 168 -33.41 -12.45 6.69
CA ASP A 168 -34.20 -12.41 5.46
C ASP A 168 -35.72 -12.37 5.75
N GLY A 169 -36.17 -13.09 6.80
CA GLY A 169 -37.55 -13.02 7.27
C GLY A 169 -37.92 -11.64 7.84
N LEU A 170 -37.00 -11.01 8.57
CA LEU A 170 -37.20 -9.65 9.10
C LEU A 170 -37.31 -8.63 7.95
N LYS A 171 -36.45 -8.72 6.94
CA LYS A 171 -36.53 -7.86 5.74
C LYS A 171 -37.88 -7.98 5.05
N LEU A 172 -38.39 -9.20 4.90
CA LEU A 172 -39.69 -9.43 4.28
C LEU A 172 -40.83 -8.82 5.11
N SER A 173 -40.74 -8.93 6.44
CA SER A 173 -41.70 -8.35 7.37
C SER A 173 -41.71 -6.82 7.31
N ILE A 174 -40.52 -6.19 7.22
CA ILE A 174 -40.37 -4.74 7.03
C ILE A 174 -41.03 -4.31 5.73
N ALA A 175 -40.73 -4.97 4.62
CA ALA A 175 -41.34 -4.65 3.32
C ALA A 175 -42.87 -4.76 3.34
N ASN A 176 -43.41 -5.75 4.05
CA ASN A 176 -44.85 -5.89 4.22
C ASN A 176 -45.44 -4.75 5.08
N LEU A 177 -44.75 -4.38 6.17
CA LEU A 177 -45.17 -3.28 7.04
C LEU A 177 -45.20 -1.95 6.26
N GLU A 178 -44.15 -1.66 5.48
CA GLU A 178 -44.08 -0.48 4.62
C GLU A 178 -45.26 -0.42 3.66
N ARG A 179 -45.62 -1.54 3.05
CA ARG A 179 -46.79 -1.63 2.17
C ARG A 179 -48.09 -1.34 2.92
N THR A 180 -48.29 -1.92 4.09
CA THR A 180 -49.52 -1.69 4.89
C THR A 180 -49.64 -0.24 5.36
N LEU A 181 -48.52 0.41 5.71
CA LEU A 181 -48.48 1.83 6.05
C LEU A 181 -48.89 2.71 4.87
N GLU A 182 -48.43 2.39 3.67
CA GLU A 182 -48.78 3.12 2.46
C GLU A 182 -50.26 2.96 2.10
N GLU A 183 -50.83 1.76 2.29
CA GLU A 183 -52.27 1.52 2.13
C GLU A 183 -53.08 2.32 3.14
N LEU A 184 -52.69 2.33 4.42
CA LEU A 184 -53.36 3.09 5.47
C LEU A 184 -53.30 4.60 5.22
N ARG A 185 -52.17 5.10 4.72
CA ARG A 185 -52.02 6.51 4.33
C ARG A 185 -52.98 6.89 3.22
N ARG A 186 -53.16 6.04 2.20
CA ARG A 186 -54.15 6.26 1.13
C ARG A 186 -55.57 6.29 1.68
N SER A 187 -55.92 5.36 2.57
CA SER A 187 -57.23 5.33 3.23
C SER A 187 -57.47 6.60 4.04
N LEU A 188 -56.49 7.07 4.80
CA LEU A 188 -56.61 8.30 5.60
C LEU A 188 -56.82 9.53 4.72
N ASN A 189 -56.05 9.66 3.62
CA ASN A 189 -56.24 10.75 2.67
C ASN A 189 -57.65 10.74 2.07
N SER A 190 -58.18 9.57 1.72
CA SER A 190 -59.56 9.44 1.23
C SER A 190 -60.59 9.87 2.28
N VAL A 191 -60.39 9.53 3.56
CA VAL A 191 -61.26 9.98 4.65
C VAL A 191 -61.19 11.49 4.82
N VAL A 192 -60.00 12.09 4.77
CA VAL A 192 -59.82 13.54 4.84
C VAL A 192 -60.52 14.23 3.66
N GLU A 193 -60.39 13.69 2.45
CA GLU A 193 -61.10 14.18 1.26
C GLU A 193 -62.63 14.09 1.45
N GLU A 194 -63.16 12.98 1.97
CA GLU A 194 -64.59 12.87 2.28
C GLU A 194 -65.04 13.87 3.35
N ILE A 195 -64.28 14.04 4.42
CA ILE A 195 -64.58 15.02 5.49
C ILE A 195 -64.58 16.44 4.91
N SER A 196 -63.67 16.76 3.98
CA SER A 196 -63.59 18.09 3.36
C SER A 196 -64.81 18.45 2.50
N LYS A 197 -65.62 17.47 2.09
CA LYS A 197 -66.89 17.71 1.36
C LYS A 197 -68.01 18.19 2.27
N TYR A 198 -67.90 17.95 3.58
CA TYR A 198 -68.87 18.46 4.54
C TYR A 198 -68.50 19.90 4.91
N LYS A 199 -69.33 20.86 4.48
CA LYS A 199 -69.26 22.23 4.99
C LYS A 199 -70.10 22.35 6.27
N PRO A 200 -69.70 23.21 7.22
CA PRO A 200 -70.54 23.53 8.36
C PRO A 200 -71.89 24.09 7.87
N LEU A 201 -72.98 23.70 8.51
CA LEU A 201 -74.28 24.35 8.28
C LEU A 201 -74.14 25.85 8.55
N PRO A 202 -74.81 26.73 7.77
CA PRO A 202 -74.89 28.14 8.11
C PRO A 202 -75.57 28.21 9.49
N SER A 203 -74.86 28.77 10.48
CA SER A 203 -75.51 29.19 11.71
C SER A 203 -76.65 30.13 11.32
N GLU A 204 -77.88 29.79 11.69
CA GLU A 204 -79.00 30.72 11.63
C GLU A 204 -78.59 32.00 12.36
N LYS A 205 -78.78 33.12 11.67
CA LYS A 205 -78.64 34.46 12.21
C LYS A 205 -79.62 34.63 13.37
N PRO A 206 -79.22 35.23 14.51
CA PRO A 206 -80.13 36.09 15.23
C PRO A 206 -80.20 37.42 14.50
N GLU A 207 -81.42 37.89 14.33
CA GLU A 207 -81.81 39.12 13.69
C GLU A 207 -81.14 40.36 14.29
N GLU A 208 -80.93 41.32 13.40
CA GLU A 208 -80.78 42.75 13.67
C GLU A 208 -81.84 43.23 14.67
N ASN A 209 -81.42 43.85 15.78
CA ASN A 209 -82.27 44.83 16.45
C ASN A 209 -81.45 46.08 16.79
N THR A 210 -81.98 47.17 16.28
CA THR A 210 -81.52 48.55 16.22
C THR A 210 -81.25 49.22 17.58
N GLY A 211 -80.23 50.09 17.65
CA GLY A 211 -80.13 51.15 18.66
C GLY A 211 -78.70 51.76 18.77
N PRO A 212 -78.54 53.09 18.88
CA PRO A 212 -77.43 53.84 18.24
C PRO A 212 -76.16 54.03 19.09
N GLU A 213 -75.07 54.37 18.38
CA GLU A 213 -73.88 55.13 18.81
C GLU A 213 -74.18 56.18 19.93
N PRO A 214 -73.21 56.60 20.78
CA PRO A 214 -71.89 57.04 20.29
C PRO A 214 -70.66 56.95 21.25
N THR A 215 -69.50 57.23 20.65
CA THR A 215 -68.32 57.97 21.18
C THR A 215 -67.46 57.45 22.35
N LEU A 216 -66.18 57.25 21.97
CA LEU A 216 -64.93 57.82 22.53
C LEU A 216 -64.38 57.33 23.89
N VAL A 217 -63.03 57.31 23.88
CA VAL A 217 -62.02 57.38 24.95
C VAL A 217 -61.23 56.06 25.08
N SER A 218 -60.06 55.94 24.45
CA SER A 218 -58.69 56.30 24.91
C SER A 218 -58.07 55.27 25.85
N GLU A 219 -56.86 54.81 25.48
CA GLU A 219 -55.63 54.62 26.28
C GLU A 219 -54.79 53.52 25.58
N GLU A 220 -53.67 53.83 24.89
CA GLU A 220 -52.31 54.06 25.46
C GLU A 220 -52.00 53.02 26.56
N LYS A 221 -50.92 52.24 26.54
CA LYS A 221 -49.54 52.50 26.14
C LYS A 221 -48.73 51.19 26.20
N GLU A 222 -47.72 51.12 25.35
CA GLU A 222 -46.48 50.30 25.36
C GLU A 222 -46.56 48.78 25.50
#